data_AF-K8XXS4-F1
#
_entry.id   AF-K8XXS4-F1
#
_cell.length_a   1.000
_cell.length_b   1.000
_cell.length_c   1.000
_cell.angle_alpha   90.00
_cell.angle_beta   90.00
_cell.angle_gamma   90.00
#
_symmetry.space_group_name_H-M   'P 1'
#
loop_
_entity.id
_entity.type
_entity.pdbx_description
1 polymer ?
#
loop_
_entity_poly.entity_id
_entity_poly.type
_entity_poly.pdbx_seq_one_letter_code
_entity_poly.pdbx_strand_id
1 'polypeptide(L)' 'MTEPSTAVVFDEQILWHLKPGTVVREIGKTGREFIVDTSPGRIWHGASLCRVGDLEMPVEVYRNTRRKKK' A
#
# COMPACT_ATOMS: atom_id res chain seq x y z
N MET A 1 19.59 14.97 4.38
CA MET A 1 19.33 13.56 4.02
C MET A 1 17.90 13.28 4.43
N THR A 2 16.94 13.31 3.50
CA THR A 2 15.55 12.98 3.80
C THR A 2 15.42 11.47 3.73
N GLU A 3 15.44 10.81 4.89
CA GLU A 3 15.09 9.40 4.98
C GLU A 3 13.72 9.18 4.32
N PRO A 4 13.52 8.12 3.52
CA PRO A 4 12.19 7.76 3.06
C PRO A 4 11.38 7.42 4.32
N SER A 5 10.47 8.30 4.73
CA SER A 5 9.58 8.03 5.86
C SER A 5 8.63 6.90 5.48
N THR A 6 9.08 5.67 5.72
CA THR A 6 8.27 4.46 5.65
C THR A 6 7.27 4.54 6.80
N ALA A 7 6.01 4.87 6.49
CA ALA A 7 4.96 4.90 7.50
C ALA A 7 4.44 3.49 7.71
N VAL A 8 4.40 3.01 8.95
CA VAL A 8 3.78 1.72 9.27
C VAL A 8 2.31 1.93 9.57
N VAL A 9 1.46 1.18 8.89
CA VAL A 9 0.01 1.18 9.04
C VAL A 9 -0.41 -0.10 9.75
N PHE A 10 -1.12 0.07 10.86
CA PHE A 10 -1.65 -1.03 11.68
C PHE A 10 -3.13 -1.29 11.43
N ASP A 11 -3.82 -0.37 10.75
CA ASP A 11 -5.26 -0.40 10.51
C ASP A 11 -5.56 -0.32 9.01
N GLU A 12 -6.33 -1.29 8.52
CA GLU A 12 -6.78 -1.36 7.14
C GLU A 12 -7.61 -0.17 6.69
N GLN A 13 -8.34 0.47 7.60
CA GLN A 13 -9.15 1.64 7.27
C GLN A 13 -8.27 2.80 6.82
N ILE A 14 -7.03 2.91 7.33
CA ILE A 14 -6.07 3.92 6.89
C ILE A 14 -5.74 3.73 5.40
N LEU A 15 -5.68 2.48 4.92
CA LEU A 15 -5.41 2.17 3.51
C LEU A 15 -6.50 2.70 2.58
N TRP A 16 -7.73 2.84 3.07
CA TRP A 16 -8.85 3.38 2.28
C TRP A 16 -8.71 4.89 2.03
N HIS A 17 -7.95 5.58 2.87
CA HIS A 17 -7.65 7.00 2.75
C HIS A 17 -6.32 7.27 2.05
N LEU A 18 -5.55 6.23 1.72
CA LEU A 18 -4.32 6.38 0.96
C LEU A 18 -4.62 6.75 -0.50
N LYS A 19 -3.68 7.47 -1.10
CA LYS A 19 -3.80 7.82 -2.52
C LYS A 19 -3.70 6.55 -3.37
N PRO A 20 -4.57 6.40 -4.39
CA PRO A 20 -4.42 5.33 -5.37
C PRO A 20 -3.02 5.33 -6.00
N GLY A 21 -2.44 4.16 -6.21
CA GLY A 21 -1.07 3.98 -6.67
C GLY A 21 0.00 4.02 -5.58
N THR A 22 -0.39 4.20 -4.32
CA THR A 22 0.51 4.01 -3.17
C THR A 22 0.89 2.54 -3.07
N VAL A 23 2.17 2.25 -2.85
CA VAL A 23 2.65 0.88 -2.65
C VAL A 23 2.68 0.61 -1.16
N VAL A 24 2.17 -0.55 -0.74
CA VAL A 24 2.23 -1.02 0.64
C VAL A 24 2.82 -2.41 0.67
N ARG A 25 3.52 -2.77 1.74
CA ARG A 25 4.19 -4.05 1.88
C ARG A 25 3.89 -4.65 3.23
N GLU A 26 3.56 -5.93 3.29
CA GLU A 26 3.39 -6.63 4.56
C GLU A 26 4.72 -6.68 5.33
N ILE A 27 4.70 -6.37 6.63
CA ILE A 27 5.89 -6.49 7.51
C ILE A 27 6.09 -7.94 7.99
N GLY A 28 5.07 -8.78 7.77
CA GLY A 28 5.01 -10.17 8.16
C GLY A 28 5.85 -11.13 7.32
N LYS A 29 5.56 -12.43 7.44
CA LYS A 29 6.38 -13.51 6.85
C LYS A 29 6.39 -13.52 5.33
N THR A 30 5.33 -13.00 4.72
CA THR A 30 5.10 -13.01 3.27
C THR A 30 5.82 -11.89 2.54
N GLY A 31 6.01 -10.73 3.17
CA GLY A 31 6.68 -9.57 2.58
C GLY A 31 6.05 -9.10 1.25
N ARG A 32 4.77 -9.39 1.03
CA ARG A 32 4.11 -9.13 -0.26
C ARG A 32 3.87 -7.65 -0.44
N GLU A 33 3.99 -7.21 -1.68
CA GLU A 33 3.78 -5.83 -2.09
C GLU A 33 2.43 -5.68 -2.79
N PHE A 34 1.69 -4.66 -2.39
CA PHE A 34 0.37 -4.35 -2.90
C PHE A 34 0.29 -2.90 -3.32
N ILE A 35 -0.53 -2.60 -4.31
CA ILE A 35 -0.76 -1.25 -4.81
C ILE A 35 -2.19 -0.86 -4.49
N VAL A 36 -2.38 0.27 -3.81
CA VAL A 36 -3.71 0.79 -3.48
C VAL A 36 -4.46 1.12 -4.78
N ASP A 37 -5.64 0.54 -4.96
CA ASP A 37 -6.48 0.80 -6.13
C ASP A 37 -7.19 2.15 -6.01
N THR A 38 -7.81 2.59 -7.10
CA THR A 38 -8.75 3.72 -7.09
C THR A 38 -10.03 3.44 -6.29
N SER A 39 -10.42 2.17 -6.17
CA SER A 39 -11.59 1.76 -5.40
C SER A 39 -11.24 1.61 -3.91
N PRO A 40 -12.03 2.17 -2.99
CA PRO A 40 -11.79 2.00 -1.56
C PRO A 40 -11.88 0.53 -1.15
N GLY A 41 -11.00 0.09 -0.27
CA GLY A 41 -10.96 -1.30 0.20
C GLY A 41 -10.40 -2.30 -0.82
N ARG A 42 -9.84 -1.86 -1.95
CA ARG A 42 -9.20 -2.71 -2.95
C ARG A 42 -7.72 -2.41 -3.14
N ILE A 43 -6.95 -3.45 -3.39
CA ILE A 43 -5.51 -3.40 -3.61
C ILE A 43 -5.12 -4.37 -4.73
N TRP A 44 -4.01 -4.10 -5.38
CA TRP A 44 -3.46 -4.95 -6.44
C TRP A 44 -2.23 -5.68 -5.94
N HIS A 45 -2.24 -7.01 -6.02
CA HIS A 45 -1.06 -7.84 -5.86
C HIS A 45 -0.59 -8.30 -7.24
N GLY A 46 0.40 -7.60 -7.81
CA GLY A 46 0.81 -7.81 -9.20
C GLY A 46 -0.34 -7.56 -10.18
N ALA A 47 -0.85 -8.62 -10.83
CA ALA A 47 -1.97 -8.56 -11.77
C ALA A 47 -3.33 -8.97 -11.14
N SER A 48 -3.35 -9.35 -9.86
CA SER A 48 -4.55 -9.79 -9.15
C SER A 48 -5.14 -8.69 -8.29
N LEU A 49 -6.45 -8.51 -8.34
CA LEU A 49 -7.18 -7.58 -7.48
C LEU A 49 -7.59 -8.30 -6.18
N CYS A 50 -7.15 -7.77 -5.04
CA CYS A 50 -7.38 -8.29 -3.71
C CYS A 50 -8.14 -7.27 -2.85
N ARG A 51 -8.69 -7.72 -1.72
CA ARG A 51 -9.30 -6.82 -0.73
C ARG A 51 -8.27 -6.43 0.31
N VAL A 52 -8.47 -5.25 0.88
CA VAL A 52 -7.61 -4.78 1.98
C VAL A 52 -7.65 -5.74 3.17
N GLY A 53 -8.80 -6.33 3.49
CA GLY A 53 -8.93 -7.29 4.60
C GLY A 53 -8.21 -8.63 4.41
N ASP A 54 -7.65 -8.89 3.23
CA ASP A 54 -6.79 -10.05 3.00
C ASP A 54 -5.31 -9.77 3.34
N LEU A 55 -4.94 -8.51 3.65
CA LEU A 55 -3.59 -8.12 4.04
C LEU A 55 -3.23 -8.60 5.44
N GLU A 56 -2.00 -9.08 5.58
CA GLU A 56 -1.40 -9.29 6.89
C GLU A 56 -0.94 -7.95 7.47
N MET A 57 -1.69 -7.44 8.45
CA MET A 57 -1.31 -6.26 9.22
C MET A 57 -0.23 -6.58 10.25
N PRO A 58 0.73 -5.67 10.53
CA PRO A 58 0.86 -4.33 9.95
C PRO A 58 1.58 -4.30 8.58
N VAL A 59 1.35 -3.22 7.83
CA VAL A 59 1.97 -2.98 6.52
C VAL A 59 2.83 -1.72 6.52
N GLU A 60 3.93 -1.74 5.79
CA GLU A 60 4.78 -0.59 5.47
C GLU A 60 4.27 0.13 4.23
N VAL A 61 4.13 1.46 4.31
CA VAL A 61 3.73 2.29 3.19
C VAL A 61 4.97 2.86 2.50
N TYR A 62 5.12 2.50 1.23
CA TYR A 62 6.12 3.04 0.32
C TYR A 62 5.49 4.11 -0.57
N ARG A 63 5.98 5.34 -0.42
CA ARG A 63 5.58 6.43 -1.29
C ARG A 63 6.21 6.22 -2.67
N ASN A 64 5.46 5.67 -3.61
CA ASN A 64 5.88 5.67 -5.00
C ASN A 64 5.77 7.09 -5.56
N THR A 65 6.85 7.85 -5.40
CA THR A 65 7.02 9.14 -6.06
C THR A 65 7.31 8.89 -7.53
N ARG A 66 6.27 8.77 -8.38
CA ARG A 66 6.32 9.17 -9.80
C ARG A 66 4.98 9.00 -10.52
N ARG A 67 4.26 10.11 -10.68
CA ARG A 67 3.95 10.65 -12.02
C ARG A 67 3.99 12.19 -11.97
N LYS A 68 5.17 12.74 -12.26
CA LYS A 68 5.24 13.93 -13.11
C LYS A 68 4.99 13.46 -14.55
N LYS A 69 3.90 13.91 -15.16
CA LYS A 69 3.63 13.99 -16.61
C LYS A 69 2.21 14.59 -16.71
N LYS A 70 1.97 15.74 -17.30
CA LYS A 70 2.76 16.67 -18.12
C LYS A 70 2.07 18.03 -18.01
#